data_AF-A0A925G7P5-F1
#
_entry.id   AF-A0A925G7P5-F1
#
_cell.length_a   1.000
_cell.length_b   1.000
_cell.length_c   1.000
_cell.angle_alpha   90.00
_cell.angle_beta   90.00
_cell.angle_gamma   90.00
#
_symmetry.space_group_name_H-M   'P 1'
#
loop_
_entity.id
_entity.type
_entity.pdbx_description
1 polymer ?
#
loop_
_entity_poly.entity_id
_entity_poly.type
_entity_poly.pdbx_seq_one_letter_code
_entity_poly.pdbx_strand_id
1 'polypeptide(L)' 'MENLINSDSLNSMRINFSQDHEVIYWATRFKVKTRELYEAAFEAGSLVSKIEEALVRLGYIKHSTI' A
#
# COMPACT_ATOMS: atom_id res chain seq x y z
N MET A 1 -4.25 -12.02 17.27
CA MET A 1 -3.10 -11.10 17.43
C MET A 1 -3.21 -10.05 16.34
N GLU A 2 -3.93 -8.96 16.60
CA GLU A 2 -3.87 -7.77 15.75
C GLU A 2 -2.53 -7.10 16.03
N ASN A 3 -1.63 -7.14 15.05
CA ASN A 3 -0.34 -6.47 15.16
C ASN A 3 -0.59 -4.98 15.02
N LEU A 4 -0.43 -4.26 16.14
CA LEU A 4 -0.32 -2.81 16.23
C LEU A 4 0.87 -2.36 15.37
N ILE A 5 0.62 -2.17 14.07
CA ILE A 5 1.55 -1.38 13.27
C ILE A 5 1.29 0.06 13.67
N ASN A 6 2.15 0.59 14.55
CA ASN A 6 2.15 2.02 14.88
C ASN A 6 2.10 2.81 13.56
N SER A 7 1.15 3.73 13.43
CA SER A 7 0.96 4.58 12.23
C SER A 7 2.25 5.29 11.80
N ASP A 8 3.11 5.63 12.77
CA ASP A 8 4.45 6.20 12.53
C ASP A 8 5.39 5.24 11.77
N SER A 9 5.25 3.93 11.97
CA SER A 9 6.05 2.92 11.25
C SER A 9 5.56 2.69 9.82
N LEU A 10 4.25 2.80 9.53
CA LEU A 10 3.72 2.75 8.16
C LEU A 10 4.11 3.98 7.35
N ASN A 11 4.15 5.15 7.98
CA ASN A 11 4.52 6.40 7.33
C ASN A 11 5.94 6.41 6.74
N SER A 12 6.84 5.56 7.25
CA SER A 12 8.20 5.41 6.74
C SER A 12 8.43 4.12 5.93
N MET A 13 7.48 3.20 5.92
CA MET A 13 7.60 1.89 5.28
C MET A 13 7.55 2.01 3.75
N ARG A 14 8.34 1.18 3.06
CA ARG A 14 8.40 1.13 1.60
C ARG A 14 8.13 -0.27 1.09
N ILE A 15 7.37 -0.36 0.00
CA ILE A 15 7.13 -1.61 -0.71
C ILE A 15 8.31 -1.90 -1.64
N ASN A 16 8.87 -3.10 -1.55
CA ASN A 16 9.89 -3.56 -2.48
C ASN A 16 9.24 -4.28 -3.67
N PHE A 17 9.05 -3.55 -4.77
CA PHE A 17 8.44 -4.08 -5.99
C PHE A 17 9.31 -5.08 -6.77
N SER A 18 10.58 -5.26 -6.39
CA SER A 18 11.44 -6.31 -6.93
C SER A 18 11.28 -7.66 -6.22
N GLN A 19 10.37 -7.76 -5.25
CA GLN A 19 10.09 -8.97 -4.48
C GLN A 19 8.61 -9.32 -4.59
N ASP A 20 8.28 -10.38 -5.32
CA ASP A 20 6.88 -10.75 -5.58
C ASP A 20 6.07 -10.98 -4.29
N HIS A 21 6.69 -11.54 -3.25
CA HIS A 21 6.03 -11.79 -1.98
C HIS A 21 5.65 -10.50 -1.23
N GLU A 22 6.47 -9.44 -1.33
CA GLU A 22 6.15 -8.11 -0.79
C GLU A 22 4.96 -7.51 -1.54
N VAL A 23 4.98 -7.57 -2.86
CA VAL A 23 3.88 -7.06 -3.71
C VAL A 23 2.57 -7.77 -3.38
N ILE A 24 2.59 -9.10 -3.26
CA ILE A 24 1.42 -9.91 -2.90
C ILE A 24 0.93 -9.57 -1.48
N TYR A 25 1.85 -9.43 -0.53
CA TYR A 25 1.53 -9.08 0.86
C TYR A 25 0.79 -7.74 0.92
N TRP A 26 1.30 -6.70 0.28
CA TRP A 26 0.69 -5.37 0.29
C TRP A 26 -0.60 -5.30 -0.50
N ALA A 27 -0.67 -5.95 -1.67
CA ALA A 27 -1.91 -6.03 -2.44
C ALA A 27 -3.03 -6.69 -1.60
N THR A 28 -2.69 -7.75 -0.87
CA THR A 28 -3.62 -8.40 0.06
C THR A 28 -4.03 -7.48 1.21
N ARG A 29 -3.07 -6.75 1.80
CA ARG A 29 -3.32 -5.84 2.92
C ARG A 29 -4.24 -4.68 2.53
N PHE A 30 -3.99 -4.08 1.38
CA PHE A 30 -4.84 -3.02 0.82
C PHE A 30 -6.12 -3.55 0.18
N LYS A 31 -6.25 -4.87 -0.01
CA LYS A 31 -7.38 -5.53 -0.68
C LYS A 31 -7.57 -5.06 -2.13
N VAL A 32 -6.46 -4.88 -2.83
CA VAL A 32 -6.40 -4.46 -4.24
C VAL A 32 -5.69 -5.53 -5.06
N LYS A 33 -5.81 -5.45 -6.39
CA LYS A 33 -5.03 -6.28 -7.30
C LYS A 33 -3.59 -5.78 -7.35
N THR A 34 -2.65 -6.67 -7.68
CA THR A 34 -1.24 -6.29 -7.88
C THR A 34 -1.08 -5.17 -8.92
N ARG A 35 -1.86 -5.20 -10.00
CA ARG A 35 -1.90 -4.13 -11.02
C ARG A 35 -2.25 -2.76 -10.42
N GLU A 36 -3.28 -2.71 -9.58
CA GLU A 36 -3.76 -1.47 -8.94
C GLU A 36 -2.70 -0.93 -7.98
N LEU A 37 -1.99 -1.82 -7.28
CA LEU A 37 -0.85 -1.45 -6.42
C LEU A 37 0.33 -0.88 -7.23
N TYR A 38 0.66 -1.47 -8.39
CA TYR A 38 1.69 -0.95 -9.29
C TYR A 38 1.32 0.43 -9.85
N GLU A 39 0.05 0.63 -10.20
CA GLU A 39 -0.45 1.91 -10.73
C GLU A 39 -0.33 3.02 -9.68
N ALA A 40 -0.76 2.77 -8.44
CA ALA A 40 -0.58 3.71 -7.34
C ALA A 40 0.90 3.99 -7.02
N ALA A 41 1.75 2.96 -7.08
CA ALA A 41 3.19 3.13 -6.86
C ALA A 41 3.88 3.92 -7.98
N PHE A 42 3.39 3.80 -9.21
CA PHE A 42 3.86 4.62 -10.33
C PHE A 42 3.55 6.10 -10.10
N GLU A 43 2.37 6.44 -9.56
CA GLU A 43 2.01 7.82 -9.25
C GLU A 43 2.75 8.41 -8.04
N ALA A 44 2.92 7.61 -6.98
CA ALA A 44 3.25 8.12 -5.64
C ALA A 44 4.59 7.63 -5.07
N GLY A 45 5.27 6.73 -5.79
CA GLY A 45 6.51 6.08 -5.37
C GLY A 45 6.26 4.88 -4.46
N SER A 46 7.29 4.43 -3.75
CA SER A 46 7.24 3.18 -2.98
C SER A 46 6.79 3.31 -1.52
N LEU A 47 6.52 4.51 -1.02
CA LEU A 47 6.10 4.71 0.38
C LEU A 47 4.68 4.20 0.58
N VAL A 48 4.48 3.36 1.60
CA VAL A 48 3.19 2.72 1.89
C VAL A 48 2.08 3.75 2.08
N SER A 49 2.33 4.81 2.86
CA SER A 49 1.37 5.90 3.08
C SER A 49 0.99 6.62 1.77
N LYS A 50 1.97 6.93 0.92
CA LYS A 50 1.73 7.58 -0.37
C LYS A 50 0.99 6.69 -1.36
N ILE A 51 1.26 5.39 -1.31
CA ILE A 51 0.54 4.39 -2.11
C ILE A 51 -0.90 4.32 -1.65
N GLU A 52 -1.16 4.27 -0.34
CA GLU A 52 -2.52 4.28 0.18
C GLU A 52 -3.31 5.52 -0.26
N GLU A 53 -2.71 6.71 -0.13
CA GLU A 53 -3.28 7.96 -0.64
C GLU A 53 -3.60 7.88 -2.14
N ALA A 54 -2.70 7.31 -2.94
CA ALA A 54 -2.89 7.14 -4.37
C ALA A 54 -4.00 6.13 -4.69
N LEU A 55 -4.07 5.00 -3.98
CA LEU A 55 -5.15 4.02 -4.11
C LEU A 55 -6.52 4.66 -3.81
N VAL A 56 -6.59 5.58 -2.82
CA VAL A 56 -7.80 6.36 -2.54
C VAL A 56 -8.12 7.34 -3.67
N ARG A 57 -7.13 8.11 -4.15
CA ARG A 57 -7.33 9.07 -5.25
C ARG A 57 -7.78 8.39 -6.55
N LEU A 58 -7.24 7.21 -6.84
CA LEU A 58 -7.59 6.38 -8.01
C LEU A 58 -8.91 5.64 -7.83
N GLY A 59 -9.49 5.63 -6.61
CA GLY A 59 -10.77 5.00 -6.32
C GLY A 59 -10.73 3.48 -6.17
N TYR A 60 -9.54 2.89 -6.01
CA TYR A 60 -9.39 1.45 -5.78
C TYR A 60 -9.78 1.03 -4.37
N ILE A 61 -9.57 1.94 -3.40
CA ILE A 61 -10.02 1.75 -2.02
C ILE A 61 -10.77 3.00 -1.57
N LYS A 62 -11.71 2.82 -0.65
CA LYS A 62 -12.29 3.95 0.10
C LYS A 62 -11.30 4.34 1.19
N HIS A 63 -11.30 5.61 1.58
CA HIS A 63 -10.46 6.05 2.69
C HIS A 63 -10.83 5.24 3.95
N SER A 64 -9.97 4.29 4.31
CA SER A 64 -10.09 3.47 5.50
C SER A 64 -8.83 3.72 6.29
N THR A 65 -8.98 4.31 7.47
CA THR A 65 -7.90 4.48 8.44
C THR A 65 -7.39 3.09 8.83
N ILE A 66 -6.23 2.68 8.28
CA ILE A 66 -5.49 1.48 8.72
C ILE A 66 -4.69 1.83 9.97
#